data_AF-A0AAP9WPX4-F1
#
_entry.id   AF-A0AAP9WPX4-F1
#
_cell.length_a   1.000
_cell.length_b   1.000
_cell.length_c   1.000
_cell.angle_alpha   90.00
_cell.angle_beta   90.00
_cell.angle_gamma   90.00
#
_symmetry.space_group_name_H-M   'P 1'
#
loop_
_entity.id
_entity.type
_entity.pdbx_description
1 polymer ?
#
loop_
_entity_poly.entity_id
_entity_poly.type
_entity_poly.pdbx_seq_one_letter_code
_entity_poly.pdbx_strand_id
1 'polypeptide(L)'
;MTRIIFSVFYIIILILGCCKKYSNSVIDFNWPVADLEKNQILVSIDQWDSPNGINVKFLSENSISYHEESEPIHYGKGVYSVKNGILNLQFKETYGEESLEYEFNCTFGYEENDYLPQQYIECSRSILSEKPVRIYNQRSIKPVGTLISIENEKILTMGNKLGKVNFDSFFRSKPELNSKEIPFSSLAPEECLEDISKFPKQVRLPKGFKIRVIGKTEKISKIENWNSPWYYVETNINCYGDIYKMNGWIYAQFVDLE
;
A
#
# COMPACT_ATOMS: atom_id res chain seq x y z
N MET A 1 58.78 -23.28 28.14
CA MET A 1 57.38 -23.13 28.58
C MET A 1 56.97 -21.69 28.32
N THR A 2 56.59 -21.36 27.08
CA THR A 2 56.19 -19.98 26.67
C THR A 2 55.56 -20.06 25.28
N ARG A 3 54.28 -20.42 25.22
CA ARG A 3 53.48 -20.43 23.99
C ARG A 3 52.02 -20.09 24.28
N ILE A 4 51.75 -19.01 25.03
CA ILE A 4 50.38 -18.54 25.27
C ILE A 4 50.37 -17.02 25.47
N ILE A 5 50.79 -16.22 24.47
CA ILE A 5 50.51 -14.77 24.49
C ILE A 5 50.10 -14.22 23.11
N PHE A 6 50.47 -14.87 21.99
CA PHE A 6 50.17 -14.31 20.66
C PHE A 6 48.77 -14.61 20.09
N SER A 7 47.94 -15.44 20.75
CA SER A 7 46.63 -15.83 20.21
C SER A 7 45.46 -14.99 20.72
N VAL A 8 45.65 -14.12 21.71
CA VAL A 8 44.54 -13.31 22.28
C VAL A 8 44.36 -11.99 21.54
N PHE A 9 45.41 -11.43 20.93
CA PHE A 9 45.31 -10.17 20.18
C PHE A 9 44.66 -10.31 18.80
N TYR A 10 44.68 -11.51 18.20
CA TYR A 10 44.07 -11.74 16.88
C TYR A 10 42.55 -11.97 16.95
N ILE A 11 42.03 -12.38 18.12
CA ILE A 11 40.59 -12.61 18.32
C ILE A 11 39.84 -11.29 18.56
N ILE A 12 40.50 -10.26 19.11
CA ILE A 12 39.87 -8.96 19.35
C ILE A 12 39.70 -8.15 18.04
N ILE A 13 40.59 -8.33 17.05
CA ILE A 13 40.50 -7.62 15.76
C ILE A 13 39.40 -8.20 14.85
N LEU A 14 39.04 -9.48 15.00
CA LEU A 14 37.95 -10.10 14.23
C LEU A 14 36.54 -9.74 14.75
N ILE A 15 36.40 -9.28 15.99
CA ILE A 15 35.10 -8.89 16.57
C ILE A 15 34.74 -7.42 16.25
N LEU A 16 35.72 -6.60 15.86
CA LEU A 16 35.49 -5.19 15.47
C LEU A 16 35.12 -5.00 13.98
N GLY A 17 35.16 -6.06 13.17
CA GLY A 17 34.96 -5.99 11.71
C GLY A 17 33.53 -6.22 11.21
N CYS A 18 32.57 -6.56 12.07
CA CYS A 18 31.18 -6.86 11.66
C CYS A 18 30.11 -5.97 12.30
N CYS A 19 30.46 -4.72 12.64
CA CYS A 19 29.44 -3.67 12.61
C CYS A 19 29.13 -3.37 11.13
N LYS A 20 28.28 -4.21 10.52
CA LYS A 20 27.46 -3.76 9.39
C LYS A 20 26.75 -2.52 9.90
N LYS A 21 27.27 -1.34 9.56
CA LYS A 21 26.46 -0.13 9.55
C LYS A 21 25.26 -0.49 8.69
N TYR A 22 24.12 -0.72 9.33
CA TYR A 22 22.84 -0.51 8.66
C TYR A 22 22.90 0.95 8.24
N SER A 23 23.36 1.17 7.02
CA SER A 23 23.14 2.43 6.34
C SER A 23 21.64 2.59 6.34
N ASN A 24 21.13 3.49 7.17
CA ASN A 24 19.85 4.14 6.90
C ASN A 24 20.06 4.93 5.60
N SER A 25 20.19 4.21 4.47
CA SER A 25 20.05 4.84 3.16
C SER A 25 18.63 5.35 3.15
N VAL A 26 18.49 6.66 3.15
CA VAL A 26 17.22 7.30 2.80
C VAL A 26 16.78 6.63 1.50
N ILE A 27 15.65 5.92 1.55
CA ILE A 27 15.13 5.31 0.34
C ILE A 27 14.69 6.47 -0.54
N ASP A 28 15.39 6.66 -1.65
CA ASP A 28 15.06 7.67 -2.63
C ASP A 28 14.01 7.10 -3.59
N PHE A 29 12.83 7.70 -3.58
CA PHE A 29 11.74 7.32 -4.47
C PHE A 29 11.60 8.27 -5.67
N ASN A 30 12.52 9.24 -5.82
CA ASN A 30 12.56 10.09 -7.00
C ASN A 30 12.78 9.25 -8.26
N TRP A 31 12.15 9.69 -9.35
CA TRP A 31 12.34 9.04 -10.64
C TRP A 31 13.74 9.34 -11.20
N PRO A 32 14.44 8.32 -11.72
CA PRO A 32 15.70 8.53 -12.40
C PRO A 32 15.52 9.32 -13.71
N VAL A 33 16.56 10.05 -14.10
CA VAL A 33 16.58 10.80 -15.36
C VAL A 33 16.59 9.86 -16.57
N ALA A 34 17.35 8.76 -16.49
CA ALA A 34 17.51 7.84 -17.61
C ALA A 34 16.28 6.94 -17.84
N ASP A 35 15.82 6.85 -19.09
CA ASP A 35 14.65 6.04 -19.45
C ASP A 35 14.85 4.54 -19.18
N LEU A 36 16.08 4.04 -19.31
CA LEU A 36 16.42 2.65 -18.98
C LEU A 36 16.17 2.35 -17.49
N GLU A 37 16.54 3.26 -16.61
CA GLU A 37 16.36 3.09 -15.16
C GLU A 37 14.88 3.19 -14.78
N LYS A 38 14.11 4.08 -15.44
CA LYS A 38 12.64 4.12 -15.27
C LYS A 38 12.01 2.77 -15.65
N ASN A 39 12.42 2.18 -16.78
CA ASN A 39 11.94 0.87 -17.21
C ASN A 39 12.25 -0.23 -16.19
N GLN A 40 13.44 -0.22 -15.60
CA GLN A 40 13.80 -1.18 -14.56
C GLN A 40 12.90 -1.05 -13.33
N ILE A 41 12.59 0.17 -12.90
CA ILE A 41 11.66 0.42 -11.79
C ILE A 41 10.27 -0.11 -12.12
N LEU A 42 9.72 0.22 -13.29
CA LEU A 42 8.39 -0.23 -13.72
C LEU A 42 8.19 -1.74 -13.57
N VAL A 43 9.14 -2.54 -14.07
CA VAL A 43 9.10 -4.01 -14.06
C VAL A 43 9.43 -4.60 -12.68
N SER A 44 10.17 -3.88 -11.83
CA SER A 44 10.53 -4.36 -10.48
C SER A 44 9.37 -4.39 -9.49
N ILE A 45 8.27 -3.72 -9.83
CA ILE A 45 7.06 -3.63 -9.02
C ILE A 45 6.03 -4.59 -9.60
N ASP A 46 5.63 -5.58 -8.80
CA ASP A 46 4.68 -6.62 -9.23
C ASP A 46 3.38 -6.04 -9.75
N GLN A 47 2.97 -4.89 -9.19
CA GLN A 47 1.66 -4.32 -9.40
C GLN A 47 1.61 -2.82 -9.07
N TRP A 48 1.13 -2.00 -10.01
CA TRP A 48 0.85 -0.58 -9.84
C TRP A 48 -0.65 -0.36 -9.72
N ASP A 49 -1.10 0.34 -8.67
CA ASP A 49 -2.52 0.43 -8.32
C ASP A 49 -3.00 1.88 -8.16
N SER A 50 -4.19 2.18 -8.65
CA SER A 50 -4.90 3.43 -8.34
C SER A 50 -5.93 3.21 -7.21
N PRO A 51 -6.32 4.28 -6.50
CA PRO A 51 -7.43 4.22 -5.56
C PRO A 51 -8.77 3.79 -6.19
N ASN A 52 -8.94 4.02 -7.49
CA ASN A 52 -10.18 3.79 -8.23
C ASN A 52 -10.18 2.46 -8.98
N GLY A 53 -9.37 1.48 -8.55
CA GLY A 53 -9.41 0.12 -9.10
C GLY A 53 -8.69 -0.09 -10.43
N ILE A 54 -7.88 0.88 -10.86
CA ILE A 54 -6.97 0.68 -12.00
C ILE A 54 -5.76 -0.09 -11.50
N ASN A 55 -5.46 -1.17 -12.21
CA ASN A 55 -4.29 -1.98 -12.01
C ASN A 55 -3.46 -2.13 -13.30
N VAL A 56 -2.17 -1.85 -13.21
CA VAL A 56 -1.23 -2.03 -14.31
C VAL A 56 -0.04 -2.88 -13.87
N LYS A 57 0.28 -3.90 -14.66
CA LYS A 57 1.49 -4.71 -14.50
C LYS A 57 2.40 -4.50 -15.69
N PHE A 58 3.63 -4.10 -15.42
CA PHE A 58 4.69 -4.01 -16.42
C PHE A 58 5.48 -5.30 -16.40
N LEU A 59 5.61 -5.93 -17.56
CA LEU A 59 6.26 -7.22 -17.72
C LEU A 59 7.54 -7.03 -18.54
N SER A 60 8.39 -8.05 -18.53
CA SER A 60 9.57 -8.09 -19.41
C SER A 60 9.17 -7.94 -20.88
N GLU A 61 10.16 -7.56 -21.70
CA GLU A 61 9.96 -7.36 -23.15
C GLU A 61 8.97 -6.24 -23.50
N ASN A 62 8.85 -5.24 -22.63
CA ASN A 62 8.01 -4.07 -22.82
C ASN A 62 6.51 -4.39 -22.97
N SER A 63 6.02 -5.44 -22.31
CA SER A 63 4.60 -5.81 -22.33
C SER A 63 3.86 -5.33 -21.09
N ILE A 64 2.54 -5.12 -21.20
CA ILE A 64 1.68 -4.73 -20.08
C ILE A 64 0.42 -5.59 -19.97
N SER A 65 -0.08 -5.66 -18.75
CA SER A 65 -1.45 -6.06 -18.44
C SER A 65 -2.16 -4.87 -17.78
N TYR A 66 -3.30 -4.47 -18.33
CA TYR A 66 -4.15 -3.40 -17.81
C TYR A 66 -5.46 -4.01 -17.29
N HIS A 67 -5.92 -3.52 -16.16
CA HIS A 67 -7.19 -3.89 -15.55
C HIS A 67 -7.80 -2.64 -14.92
N GLU A 68 -9.09 -2.40 -15.10
CA GLU A 68 -9.83 -1.33 -14.46
C GLU A 68 -11.13 -1.91 -13.92
N GLU A 69 -11.28 -1.85 -12.60
CA GLU A 69 -12.44 -2.34 -11.89
C GLU A 69 -13.69 -1.54 -12.28
N SER A 70 -14.73 -2.26 -12.70
CA SER A 70 -16.01 -1.71 -13.15
C SER A 70 -17.01 -2.84 -13.42
N GLU A 71 -18.24 -2.50 -13.77
CA GLU A 71 -19.20 -3.45 -14.32
C GLU A 71 -19.64 -3.05 -15.75
N PRO A 72 -19.22 -3.79 -16.80
CA PRO A 72 -18.28 -4.92 -16.79
C PRO A 72 -16.85 -4.49 -16.46
N ILE A 73 -16.01 -5.42 -15.99
CA ILE A 73 -14.58 -5.17 -15.74
C ILE A 73 -13.86 -4.97 -17.08
N HIS A 74 -13.03 -3.93 -17.19
CA HIS A 74 -12.21 -3.69 -18.37
C HIS A 74 -10.81 -4.30 -18.20
N TYR A 75 -10.42 -5.16 -19.15
CA TYR A 75 -9.12 -5.85 -19.13
C TYR A 75 -8.46 -5.84 -20.51
N GLY A 76 -7.17 -5.52 -20.56
CA GLY A 76 -6.40 -5.47 -21.78
C GLY A 76 -4.96 -5.93 -21.63
N LYS A 77 -4.37 -6.36 -22.76
CA LYS A 77 -2.93 -6.66 -22.87
C LYS A 77 -2.33 -5.82 -23.99
N GLY A 78 -1.05 -5.50 -23.84
CA GLY A 78 -0.38 -4.67 -24.82
C GLY A 78 1.09 -4.48 -24.55
N VAL A 79 1.60 -3.35 -25.01
CA VAL A 79 2.99 -2.94 -24.89
C VAL A 79 3.11 -1.56 -24.26
N TYR A 80 4.29 -1.25 -23.75
CA TYR A 80 4.63 0.09 -23.29
C TYR A 80 5.97 0.55 -23.85
N SER A 81 6.21 1.86 -23.82
CA SER A 81 7.52 2.42 -24.13
C SER A 81 7.81 3.62 -23.25
N VAL A 82 9.09 3.80 -22.91
CA VAL A 82 9.57 5.00 -22.21
C VAL A 82 10.54 5.73 -23.13
N LYS A 83 10.20 6.96 -23.48
CA LYS A 83 11.01 7.80 -24.37
C LYS A 83 10.92 9.26 -23.95
N ASN A 84 12.08 9.89 -23.77
CA ASN A 84 12.20 11.28 -23.35
C ASN A 84 11.42 11.57 -22.05
N GLY A 85 11.44 10.62 -21.10
CA GLY A 85 10.70 10.75 -19.84
C GLY A 85 9.18 10.63 -19.94
N ILE A 86 8.62 10.25 -21.09
CA ILE A 86 7.19 9.97 -21.27
C ILE A 86 7.00 8.46 -21.32
N LEU A 87 6.01 7.96 -20.57
CA LEU A 87 5.55 6.58 -20.64
C LEU A 87 4.34 6.52 -21.57
N ASN A 88 4.42 5.72 -22.62
CA ASN A 88 3.30 5.47 -23.52
C ASN A 88 2.82 4.03 -23.31
N LEU A 89 1.52 3.86 -23.11
CA LEU A 89 0.85 2.57 -22.94
C LEU A 89 -0.04 2.34 -24.17
N GLN A 90 0.10 1.19 -24.83
CA GLN A 90 -0.73 0.80 -25.96
C GLN A 90 -1.26 -0.60 -25.72
N PHE A 91 -2.58 -0.77 -25.65
CA PHE A 91 -3.18 -2.06 -25.36
C PHE A 91 -4.55 -2.22 -26.01
N LYS A 92 -4.98 -3.47 -26.08
CA LYS A 92 -6.26 -3.85 -26.67
C LYS A 92 -7.12 -4.52 -25.62
N GLU A 93 -8.40 -4.14 -25.57
CA GLU A 93 -9.37 -4.82 -24.72
C GLU A 93 -9.57 -6.28 -25.16
N THR A 94 -9.75 -7.14 -24.18
CA THR A 94 -9.85 -8.60 -24.36
C THR A 94 -11.26 -9.14 -24.12
N TYR A 95 -12.24 -8.25 -23.88
CA TYR A 95 -13.62 -8.60 -23.53
C TYR A 95 -14.59 -8.07 -24.60
N GLY A 96 -15.49 -8.93 -25.08
CA GLY A 96 -16.47 -8.61 -26.14
C GLY A 96 -16.07 -9.05 -27.55
N GLU A 97 -17.01 -8.95 -28.50
CA GLU A 97 -16.74 -9.17 -29.94
C GLU A 97 -16.04 -7.96 -30.59
N GLU A 98 -16.22 -6.77 -30.00
CA GLU A 98 -15.54 -5.56 -30.42
C GLU A 98 -14.21 -5.43 -29.68
N SER A 99 -13.20 -4.99 -30.43
CA SER A 99 -11.83 -5.04 -29.98
C SER A 99 -11.28 -3.61 -30.01
N LEU A 100 -11.42 -2.90 -28.90
CA LEU A 100 -11.04 -1.49 -28.78
C LEU A 100 -9.55 -1.38 -28.44
N GLU A 101 -8.86 -0.47 -29.13
CA GLU A 101 -7.45 -0.16 -28.91
C GLU A 101 -7.34 1.15 -28.15
N TYR A 102 -6.47 1.16 -27.14
CA TYR A 102 -6.23 2.29 -26.26
C TYR A 102 -4.77 2.69 -26.30
N GLU A 103 -4.55 4.00 -26.33
CA GLU A 103 -3.24 4.61 -26.20
C GLU A 103 -3.29 5.71 -25.13
N PHE A 104 -2.47 5.57 -24.10
CA PHE A 104 -2.35 6.53 -23.01
C PHE A 104 -0.93 7.06 -22.92
N ASN A 105 -0.82 8.39 -22.85
CA ASN A 105 0.42 9.07 -22.51
C ASN A 105 0.41 9.38 -21.02
N CYS A 106 1.47 8.96 -20.34
CA CYS A 106 1.62 9.08 -18.92
C CYS A 106 2.95 9.75 -18.56
N THR A 107 2.96 10.43 -17.44
CA THR A 107 4.13 11.09 -16.85
C THR A 107 4.50 10.41 -15.55
N PHE A 108 5.77 10.53 -15.19
CA PHE A 108 6.30 10.01 -13.93
C PHE A 108 6.23 11.10 -12.87
N GLY A 109 5.63 10.78 -11.72
CA GLY A 109 5.44 11.72 -10.63
C GLY A 109 5.94 11.21 -9.30
N TYR A 110 6.27 12.15 -8.43
CA TYR A 110 6.67 11.92 -7.04
C TYR A 110 6.02 12.99 -6.17
N GLU A 111 5.41 12.56 -5.07
CA GLU A 111 4.82 13.43 -4.07
C GLU A 111 5.20 12.90 -2.68
N GLU A 112 5.93 13.70 -1.89
CA GLU A 112 6.31 13.28 -0.55
C GLU A 112 5.07 13.13 0.32
N ASN A 113 4.94 11.97 0.96
CA ASN A 113 3.85 11.67 1.86
C ASN A 113 4.34 10.81 3.03
N ASP A 114 3.74 10.99 4.20
CA ASP A 114 4.14 10.28 5.40
C ASP A 114 3.73 8.81 5.40
N TYR A 115 2.60 8.47 4.77
CA TYR A 115 2.05 7.11 4.84
C TYR A 115 1.42 6.58 3.55
N LEU A 116 1.11 7.46 2.59
CA LEU A 116 0.69 7.06 1.25
C LEU A 116 1.90 6.76 0.35
N PRO A 117 1.72 5.94 -0.69
CA PRO A 117 2.69 5.81 -1.77
C PRO A 117 3.12 7.17 -2.35
N GLN A 118 4.43 7.36 -2.51
CA GLN A 118 5.01 8.62 -2.94
C GLN A 118 5.28 8.67 -4.44
N GLN A 119 5.63 7.53 -5.04
CA GLN A 119 5.94 7.40 -6.44
C GLN A 119 4.70 6.97 -7.24
N TYR A 120 4.41 7.68 -8.32
CA TYR A 120 3.24 7.40 -9.16
C TYR A 120 3.51 7.62 -10.65
N ILE A 121 2.60 7.10 -11.46
CA ILE A 121 2.45 7.32 -12.88
C ILE A 121 1.12 8.06 -13.06
N GLU A 122 1.12 9.20 -13.73
CA GLU A 122 -0.10 9.95 -14.05
C GLU A 122 -0.40 9.82 -15.53
N CYS A 123 -1.50 9.15 -15.87
CA CYS A 123 -1.96 9.02 -17.25
C CYS A 123 -3.02 10.09 -17.53
N SER A 124 -3.05 10.62 -18.76
CA SER A 124 -3.97 11.69 -19.15
C SER A 124 -5.45 11.32 -18.99
N ARG A 125 -5.76 10.02 -19.05
CA ARG A 125 -7.09 9.42 -18.88
C ARG A 125 -6.97 7.93 -18.55
N SER A 126 -8.11 7.29 -18.38
CA SER A 126 -8.32 5.84 -18.24
C SER A 126 -9.37 5.38 -19.26
N ILE A 127 -9.82 4.12 -19.20
CA ILE A 127 -10.91 3.65 -20.07
C ILE A 127 -12.23 4.31 -19.67
N LEU A 128 -12.46 4.48 -18.36
CA LEU A 128 -13.75 4.96 -17.83
C LEU A 128 -13.77 6.45 -17.49
N SER A 129 -12.61 7.11 -17.44
CA SER A 129 -12.51 8.52 -17.07
C SER A 129 -11.60 9.28 -18.02
N GLU A 130 -12.15 10.36 -18.59
CA GLU A 130 -11.41 11.36 -19.40
C GLU A 130 -10.55 12.32 -18.55
N LYS A 131 -10.59 12.19 -17.21
CA LYS A 131 -9.74 12.97 -16.31
C LYS A 131 -8.43 12.22 -16.05
N PRO A 132 -7.33 12.94 -15.75
CA PRO A 132 -6.09 12.30 -15.36
C PRO A 132 -6.25 11.35 -14.17
N VAL A 133 -5.58 10.21 -14.24
CA VAL A 133 -5.58 9.18 -13.20
C VAL A 133 -4.16 8.91 -12.75
N ARG A 134 -3.99 8.69 -11.44
CA ARG A 134 -2.70 8.34 -10.83
C ARG A 134 -2.67 6.88 -10.42
N ILE A 135 -1.62 6.19 -10.83
CA ILE A 135 -1.36 4.78 -10.54
C ILE A 135 -0.06 4.72 -9.73
N TYR A 136 -0.13 4.19 -8.52
CA TYR A 136 0.93 4.33 -7.52
C TYR A 136 1.78 3.07 -7.37
N ASN A 137 3.07 3.27 -7.12
CA ASN A 137 3.96 2.22 -6.64
C ASN A 137 3.65 1.95 -5.16
N GLN A 138 2.92 0.87 -4.85
CA GLN A 138 2.54 0.56 -3.48
C GLN A 138 3.73 0.29 -2.53
N ARG A 139 4.94 0.05 -3.06
CA ARG A 139 6.18 -0.10 -2.28
C ARG A 139 6.87 1.23 -1.97
N SER A 140 6.44 2.34 -2.58
CA SER A 140 7.04 3.67 -2.39
C SER A 140 6.55 4.37 -1.12
N ILE A 141 6.63 3.68 0.01
CA ILE A 141 6.18 4.17 1.32
C ILE A 141 7.37 4.29 2.26
N LYS A 142 7.22 5.08 3.33
CA LYS A 142 8.28 5.21 4.33
C LYS A 142 8.61 3.83 4.95
N PRO A 143 9.90 3.50 5.13
CA PRO A 143 10.32 2.20 5.66
C PRO A 143 9.69 1.91 7.02
N VAL A 144 9.50 0.62 7.34
CA VAL A 144 8.97 0.17 8.64
C VAL A 144 9.77 0.76 9.80
N GLY A 145 9.07 1.22 10.84
CA GLY A 145 9.67 1.83 12.02
C GLY A 145 10.01 3.31 11.87
N THR A 146 9.64 3.93 10.74
CA THR A 146 9.77 5.38 10.57
C THR A 146 8.72 6.08 11.43
N LEU A 147 9.16 7.08 12.20
CA LEU A 147 8.27 7.91 12.99
C LEU A 147 7.58 8.93 12.08
N ILE A 148 6.25 8.93 12.07
CA ILE A 148 5.41 9.87 11.34
C ILE A 148 4.29 10.39 12.24
N SER A 149 3.57 11.41 11.77
CA SER A 149 2.42 11.97 12.46
C SER A 149 1.18 11.86 11.58
N ILE A 150 0.14 11.18 12.08
CA ILE A 150 -1.18 11.12 11.44
C ILE A 150 -2.19 11.73 12.40
N GLU A 151 -2.90 12.76 11.97
CA GLU A 151 -3.95 13.41 12.80
C GLU A 151 -3.44 13.90 14.18
N ASN A 152 -2.17 14.33 14.24
CA ASN A 152 -1.41 14.69 15.46
C ASN A 152 -1.01 13.53 16.38
N GLU A 153 -1.21 12.29 15.95
CA GLU A 153 -0.77 11.10 16.66
C GLU A 153 0.56 10.61 16.11
N LYS A 154 1.53 10.41 17.02
CA LYS A 154 2.85 9.88 16.68
C LYS A 154 2.77 8.38 16.51
N ILE A 155 3.10 7.90 15.31
CA ILE A 155 3.07 6.48 14.98
C ILE A 155 4.36 6.03 14.31
N LEU A 156 4.64 4.74 14.47
CA LEU A 156 5.67 4.02 13.73
C LEU A 156 5.03 3.30 12.56
N THR A 157 5.54 3.53 11.35
CA THR A 157 5.08 2.85 10.14
C THR A 157 5.25 1.33 10.25
N MET A 158 4.30 0.59 9.68
CA MET A 158 4.27 -0.87 9.68
C MET A 158 4.42 -1.49 8.29
N GLY A 159 4.66 -0.67 7.26
CA GLY A 159 4.92 -1.15 5.90
C GLY A 159 3.67 -1.67 5.18
N ASN A 160 2.49 -1.14 5.52
CA ASN A 160 1.21 -1.50 4.89
C ASN A 160 0.92 -3.01 4.94
N LYS A 161 1.23 -3.66 6.06
CA LYS A 161 0.97 -5.10 6.25
C LYS A 161 -0.52 -5.41 6.17
N LEU A 162 -0.86 -6.54 5.57
CA LEU A 162 -2.22 -7.05 5.63
C LEU A 162 -2.49 -7.55 7.06
N GLY A 163 -3.73 -7.33 7.50
CA GLY A 163 -4.22 -7.81 8.78
C GLY A 163 -5.66 -8.23 8.67
N LYS A 164 -6.07 -9.04 9.64
CA LYS A 164 -7.43 -9.56 9.75
C LYS A 164 -7.96 -9.30 11.14
N VAL A 165 -9.15 -8.72 11.21
CA VAL A 165 -9.85 -8.48 12.47
C VAL A 165 -10.17 -9.83 13.12
N ASN A 166 -9.68 -10.09 14.34
CA ASN A 166 -9.82 -11.40 15.00
C ASN A 166 -11.03 -11.50 15.95
N PHE A 167 -11.66 -10.35 16.22
CA PHE A 167 -12.82 -10.17 17.08
C PHE A 167 -13.65 -8.98 16.59
N ASP A 168 -14.99 -9.01 16.72
CA ASP A 168 -15.85 -7.88 16.32
C ASP A 168 -15.44 -6.60 17.06
N SER A 169 -14.82 -5.67 16.33
CA SER A 169 -14.05 -4.58 16.91
C SER A 169 -14.51 -3.21 16.45
N PHE A 170 -14.45 -2.25 17.35
CA PHE A 170 -14.75 -0.86 17.01
C PHE A 170 -13.65 -0.26 16.13
N PHE A 171 -14.08 0.41 15.07
CA PHE A 171 -13.25 1.28 14.24
C PHE A 171 -13.49 2.72 14.67
N ARG A 172 -12.43 3.50 14.84
CA ARG A 172 -12.49 4.78 15.55
C ARG A 172 -11.78 5.90 14.81
N SER A 173 -12.21 7.14 15.06
CA SER A 173 -11.58 8.33 14.48
C SER A 173 -10.29 8.75 15.20
N LYS A 174 -10.01 8.22 16.40
CA LYS A 174 -8.79 8.50 17.19
C LYS A 174 -8.36 7.24 17.95
N PRO A 175 -7.09 7.13 18.37
CA PRO A 175 -6.58 5.98 19.12
C PRO A 175 -6.93 6.05 20.61
N GLU A 176 -8.22 6.19 20.93
CA GLU A 176 -8.72 6.26 22.30
C GLU A 176 -10.08 5.57 22.43
N LEU A 177 -10.37 4.99 23.61
CA LEU A 177 -11.56 4.17 23.81
C LEU A 177 -12.88 4.96 23.64
N ASN A 178 -12.88 6.26 23.96
CA ASN A 178 -14.07 7.08 23.99
C ASN A 178 -14.23 7.98 22.75
N SER A 179 -13.37 7.85 21.74
CA SER A 179 -13.53 8.64 20.52
C SER A 179 -14.71 8.18 19.70
N LYS A 180 -15.12 9.03 18.75
CA LYS A 180 -16.16 8.71 17.77
C LYS A 180 -15.86 7.37 17.07
N GLU A 181 -16.87 6.53 17.02
CA GLU A 181 -16.87 5.27 16.28
C GLU A 181 -17.23 5.56 14.81
N ILE A 182 -16.53 4.89 13.91
CA ILE A 182 -16.84 4.85 12.48
C ILE A 182 -17.63 3.56 12.27
N PRO A 183 -18.95 3.62 12.09
CA PRO A 183 -19.77 2.43 11.99
C PRO A 183 -19.43 1.66 10.70
N PHE A 184 -19.40 0.33 10.76
CA PHE A 184 -19.18 -0.53 9.60
C PHE A 184 -20.17 -0.22 8.46
N SER A 185 -21.43 0.08 8.80
CA SER A 185 -22.45 0.51 7.83
C SER A 185 -22.16 1.82 7.10
N SER A 186 -21.12 2.57 7.49
CA SER A 186 -20.68 3.80 6.80
C SER A 186 -19.49 3.59 5.87
N LEU A 187 -18.95 2.36 5.80
CA LEU A 187 -17.78 2.08 4.98
C LEU A 187 -18.12 1.91 3.49
N ALA A 188 -19.34 1.48 3.17
CA ALA A 188 -19.86 1.35 1.81
C ALA A 188 -21.41 1.34 1.86
N PRO A 189 -22.10 1.49 0.71
CA PRO A 189 -23.55 1.25 0.59
C PRO A 189 -23.98 -0.12 1.15
N GLU A 190 -25.23 -0.25 1.60
CA GLU A 190 -25.71 -1.45 2.32
C GLU A 190 -25.55 -2.73 1.48
N GLU A 191 -25.89 -2.65 0.20
CA GLU A 191 -25.76 -3.72 -0.79
C GLU A 191 -24.33 -4.25 -0.92
N CYS A 192 -23.32 -3.41 -0.70
CA CYS A 192 -21.90 -3.79 -0.73
C CYS A 192 -21.45 -4.55 0.51
N LEU A 193 -22.19 -4.41 1.61
CA LEU A 193 -21.83 -4.94 2.92
C LEU A 193 -22.51 -6.27 3.21
N GLU A 194 -23.58 -6.61 2.49
CA GLU A 194 -24.36 -7.85 2.68
C GLU A 194 -23.49 -9.11 2.51
N ASP A 195 -22.57 -9.12 1.55
CA ASP A 195 -21.65 -10.23 1.31
C ASP A 195 -20.54 -10.34 2.37
N ILE A 196 -20.27 -9.24 3.10
CA ILE A 196 -19.20 -9.14 4.09
C ILE A 196 -19.72 -9.46 5.50
N SER A 197 -20.94 -9.00 5.81
CA SER A 197 -21.59 -9.27 7.09
C SER A 197 -23.06 -9.62 6.92
N LYS A 198 -23.50 -10.65 7.66
CA LYS A 198 -24.91 -11.01 7.81
C LYS A 198 -25.76 -9.90 8.47
N PHE A 199 -25.11 -8.91 9.08
CA PHE A 199 -25.75 -7.77 9.71
C PHE A 199 -25.09 -6.47 9.19
N PRO A 200 -25.40 -6.02 7.97
CA PRO A 200 -24.74 -4.87 7.35
C PRO A 200 -24.91 -3.56 8.15
N LYS A 201 -25.93 -3.49 9.01
CA LYS A 201 -26.20 -2.38 9.95
C LYS A 201 -25.40 -2.42 11.24
N GLN A 202 -24.46 -3.35 11.38
CA GLN A 202 -23.61 -3.41 12.57
C GLN A 202 -22.67 -2.20 12.65
N VAL A 203 -22.28 -1.85 13.87
CA VAL A 203 -21.35 -0.74 14.12
C VAL A 203 -19.89 -1.20 14.03
N ARG A 204 -19.60 -2.41 14.51
CA ARG A 204 -18.24 -2.95 14.61
C ARG A 204 -17.78 -3.54 13.29
N LEU A 205 -16.47 -3.52 13.03
CA LEU A 205 -15.88 -4.34 11.98
C LEU A 205 -16.07 -5.82 12.34
N PRO A 206 -16.61 -6.66 11.43
CA PRO A 206 -16.84 -8.06 11.71
C PRO A 206 -15.51 -8.81 11.85
N LYS A 207 -15.50 -9.85 12.69
CA LYS A 207 -14.42 -10.83 12.69
C LYS A 207 -14.19 -11.35 11.28
N GLY A 208 -12.93 -11.34 10.89
CA GLY A 208 -12.45 -11.79 9.60
C GLY A 208 -12.34 -10.69 8.54
N PHE A 209 -12.79 -9.47 8.85
CA PHE A 209 -12.64 -8.33 7.96
C PHE A 209 -11.15 -8.04 7.70
N LYS A 210 -10.79 -7.87 6.44
CA LYS A 210 -9.42 -7.60 6.00
C LYS A 210 -9.14 -6.11 6.05
N ILE A 211 -7.97 -5.75 6.56
CA ILE A 211 -7.51 -4.37 6.67
C ILE A 211 -6.04 -4.27 6.26
N ARG A 212 -5.61 -3.07 5.90
CA ARG A 212 -4.20 -2.74 5.69
C ARG A 212 -3.70 -1.91 6.86
N VAL A 213 -2.67 -2.39 7.56
CA VAL A 213 -2.09 -1.74 8.73
C VAL A 213 -0.96 -0.82 8.30
N ILE A 214 -1.22 0.49 8.40
CA ILE A 214 -0.32 1.56 7.98
C ILE A 214 0.76 1.78 9.04
N GLY A 215 0.36 1.87 10.31
CA GLY A 215 1.26 2.16 11.41
C GLY A 215 0.65 1.86 12.77
N LYS A 216 1.47 1.99 13.81
CA LYS A 216 1.07 1.79 15.21
C LYS A 216 1.49 2.96 16.09
N THR A 217 0.69 3.30 17.09
CA THR A 217 1.07 4.30 18.09
C THR A 217 2.37 3.91 18.79
N GLU A 218 3.23 4.90 19.07
CA GLU A 218 4.41 4.68 19.92
C GLU A 218 4.00 4.28 21.34
N LYS A 219 2.92 4.91 21.83
CA LYS A 219 2.36 4.63 23.16
C LYS A 219 1.47 3.41 23.10
N ILE A 220 1.58 2.58 24.14
CA ILE A 220 0.62 1.53 24.43
C ILE A 220 -0.52 2.08 25.27
N SER A 221 -1.73 1.63 25.01
CA SER A 221 -2.90 1.91 25.84
C SER A 221 -3.27 0.68 26.63
N LYS A 222 -3.73 0.87 27.86
CA LYS A 222 -4.36 -0.19 28.64
C LYS A 222 -5.87 -0.07 28.51
N ILE A 223 -6.51 -1.11 28.01
CA ILE A 223 -7.96 -1.24 27.93
C ILE A 223 -8.33 -2.53 28.65
N GLU A 224 -9.08 -2.42 29.74
CA GLU A 224 -9.38 -3.54 30.63
C GLU A 224 -8.10 -4.31 31.03
N ASN A 225 -7.96 -5.54 30.54
CA ASN A 225 -6.82 -6.42 30.82
C ASN A 225 -5.77 -6.44 29.71
N TRP A 226 -6.00 -5.75 28.59
CA TRP A 226 -5.09 -5.73 27.45
C TRP A 226 -4.18 -4.51 27.51
N ASN A 227 -2.94 -4.69 27.06
CA ASN A 227 -1.96 -3.63 26.95
C ASN A 227 -1.33 -3.69 25.55
N SER A 228 -1.85 -2.86 24.65
CA SER A 228 -1.53 -2.93 23.21
C SER A 228 -1.46 -1.53 22.63
N PRO A 229 -0.70 -1.29 21.55
CA PRO A 229 -0.82 -0.05 20.80
C PRO A 229 -2.17 0.02 20.07
N TRP A 230 -2.44 1.16 19.46
CA TRP A 230 -3.46 1.29 18.43
C TRP A 230 -2.82 1.18 17.06
N TYR A 231 -3.53 0.56 16.13
CA TYR A 231 -3.17 0.53 14.72
C TYR A 231 -3.98 1.56 13.95
N TYR A 232 -3.29 2.35 13.12
CA TYR A 232 -3.94 3.12 12.06
C TYR A 232 -4.03 2.23 10.83
N VAL A 233 -5.24 2.07 10.30
CA VAL A 233 -5.56 1.09 9.29
C VAL A 233 -6.43 1.68 8.18
N GLU A 234 -6.29 1.14 6.98
CA GLU A 234 -7.15 1.38 5.83
C GLU A 234 -8.07 0.18 5.63
N THR A 235 -9.37 0.44 5.45
CA THR A 235 -10.34 -0.53 4.95
C THR A 235 -10.48 -0.39 3.44
N ASN A 236 -10.78 -1.49 2.76
CA ASN A 236 -11.01 -1.50 1.31
C ASN A 236 -12.18 -2.44 1.00
N ILE A 237 -13.26 -1.90 0.46
CA ILE A 237 -14.47 -2.63 0.06
C ILE A 237 -14.70 -2.35 -1.42
N ASN A 238 -14.66 -3.42 -2.21
CA ASN A 238 -14.97 -3.36 -3.64
C ASN A 238 -16.47 -3.64 -3.82
N CYS A 239 -17.16 -2.83 -4.62
CA CYS A 239 -18.60 -2.93 -4.78
C CYS A 239 -19.06 -2.38 -6.14
N TYR A 240 -19.61 -3.26 -6.97
CA TYR A 240 -20.17 -2.91 -8.28
C TYR A 240 -19.27 -1.99 -9.13
N GLY A 241 -17.95 -2.24 -9.12
CA GLY A 241 -16.99 -1.43 -9.86
C GLY A 241 -16.39 -0.25 -9.08
N ASP A 242 -16.96 0.11 -7.93
CA ASP A 242 -16.45 1.17 -7.07
C ASP A 242 -15.61 0.60 -5.92
N ILE A 243 -14.56 1.33 -5.55
CA ILE A 243 -13.71 0.98 -4.40
C ILE A 243 -13.90 2.01 -3.28
N TYR A 244 -14.48 1.54 -2.17
CA TYR A 244 -14.66 2.34 -0.96
C TYR A 244 -13.51 2.12 0.01
N LYS A 245 -12.80 3.22 0.32
CA LYS A 245 -11.69 3.23 1.28
C LYS A 245 -11.98 4.15 2.44
N MET A 246 -11.61 3.73 3.64
CA MET A 246 -11.73 4.53 4.85
C MET A 246 -10.54 4.26 5.76
N ASN A 247 -9.99 5.32 6.34
CA ASN A 247 -8.93 5.20 7.34
C ASN A 247 -9.47 5.44 8.75
N GLY A 248 -8.80 4.85 9.72
CA GLY A 248 -9.13 5.04 11.12
C GLY A 248 -8.30 4.13 12.02
N TRP A 249 -8.75 4.02 13.26
CA TRP A 249 -8.02 3.38 14.34
C TRP A 249 -8.71 2.12 14.83
N ILE A 250 -7.93 1.06 15.04
CA ILE A 250 -8.35 -0.18 15.67
C ILE A 250 -7.34 -0.57 16.74
N TYR A 251 -7.82 -1.14 17.85
CA TYR A 251 -6.95 -1.57 18.92
C TYR A 251 -6.17 -2.82 18.50
N ALA A 252 -4.84 -2.78 18.58
CA ALA A 252 -3.97 -3.78 17.95
C ALA A 252 -4.17 -5.21 18.47
N GLN A 253 -4.66 -5.35 19.71
CA GLN A 253 -5.00 -6.65 20.29
C GLN A 253 -6.02 -7.45 19.46
N PHE A 254 -6.85 -6.77 18.66
CA PHE A 254 -7.92 -7.38 17.90
C PHE A 254 -7.62 -7.57 16.41
N VAL A 255 -6.33 -7.51 16.04
CA VAL A 255 -5.86 -7.69 14.67
C VAL A 255 -4.76 -8.74 14.63
N ASP A 256 -4.97 -9.78 13.83
CA ASP A 256 -3.93 -10.73 13.47
C ASP A 256 -3.23 -10.20 12.20
N LEU A 257 -1.90 -10.06 12.25
CA LEU A 257 -1.12 -9.64 11.09
C LEU A 257 -0.73 -10.86 10.26
N GLU A 258 -0.76 -10.72 8.93
CA GLU A 258 -0.32 -11.74 7.97
C GLU A 258 1.17 -11.63 7.64
#